data_AF-A0A5N8HBB6-F1
#
_entry.id   AF-A0A5N8HBB6-F1
#
_cell.length_a   1.000
_cell.length_b   1.000
_cell.length_c   1.000
_cell.angle_alpha   90.00
_cell.angle_beta   90.00
_cell.angle_gamma   90.00
#
_symmetry.space_group_name_H-M   'P 1'
#
loop_
_entity.id
_entity.type
_entity.pdbx_description
1 polymer ?
#
loop_
_entity_poly.entity_id
_entity_poly.type
_entity_poly.pdbx_seq_one_letter_code
_entity_poly.pdbx_strand_id
1 'polypeptide(L)'
;MTSSLPCGQTSLLLQMTERLALSDAHFRRISQLIYQRAGIVLADHKRDMVYNRLVRRLRSLGLTDFGHYLNLLESNQHSGEWQAFINSLTTNLTAFFREAHHFPLLADHARRRSGEYRVWSAAASTGEEPYSIAMTLADTLGTAPGRWKVFASDIDTEVLEKARSGIYRHEELKNLTPQQL
;
A
#
# COMPACT_ATOMS: atom_id res chain seq x y z
N MET A 1 -13.53 -51.76 -33.32
CA MET A 1 -13.57 -50.29 -33.35
C MET A 1 -13.55 -49.79 -31.91
N THR A 2 -12.36 -49.67 -31.33
CA THR A 2 -12.14 -49.16 -29.97
C THR A 2 -11.33 -47.89 -30.11
N SER A 3 -12.04 -46.75 -30.14
CA SER A 3 -11.43 -45.42 -30.18
C SER A 3 -11.00 -45.03 -28.77
N SER A 4 -9.69 -45.02 -28.55
CA SER A 4 -9.02 -44.51 -27.36
C SER A 4 -9.09 -42.99 -27.30
N LEU A 5 -9.60 -42.44 -26.19
CA LEU A 5 -9.58 -41.02 -25.89
C LEU A 5 -8.13 -40.52 -25.72
N PRO A 6 -7.77 -39.32 -26.24
CA PRO A 6 -6.40 -38.82 -26.19
C PRO A 6 -6.00 -38.33 -24.80
N CYS A 7 -4.86 -38.86 -24.33
CA CYS A 7 -4.16 -38.57 -23.08
C CYS A 7 -3.52 -37.16 -23.05
N GLY A 8 -4.32 -36.10 -23.20
CA GLY A 8 -3.78 -34.74 -23.33
C GLY A 8 -4.58 -33.60 -22.70
N GLN A 9 -5.82 -33.81 -22.25
CA GLN A 9 -6.68 -32.73 -21.76
C GLN A 9 -6.82 -32.63 -20.23
N THR A 10 -6.34 -33.62 -19.48
CA THR A 10 -6.44 -33.64 -18.00
C THR A 10 -5.41 -32.75 -17.29
N SER A 11 -4.41 -32.23 -18.01
CA SER A 11 -3.28 -31.48 -17.41
C SER A 11 -3.58 -30.01 -17.10
N LEU A 12 -4.41 -29.34 -17.92
CA LEU A 12 -4.69 -27.90 -17.77
C LEU A 12 -5.72 -27.58 -16.68
N LEU A 13 -6.65 -28.49 -16.40
CA LEU A 13 -7.64 -28.34 -15.32
C LEU A 13 -7.07 -28.65 -13.93
N LEU A 14 -6.02 -29.48 -13.84
CA LEU A 14 -5.35 -29.77 -12.58
C LEU A 14 -4.42 -28.63 -12.11
N GLN A 15 -3.98 -27.76 -13.03
CA GLN A 15 -3.20 -26.56 -12.71
C GLN A 15 -4.02 -25.49 -11.97
N MET A 16 -5.32 -25.71 -11.73
CA MET A 16 -6.22 -24.66 -11.23
C MET A 16 -6.24 -24.42 -9.72
N THR A 17 -5.58 -25.19 -8.85
CA THR A 17 -5.40 -24.78 -7.43
C THR A 17 -4.48 -25.73 -6.66
N GLU A 18 -3.17 -25.74 -6.92
CA GLU A 18 -2.27 -26.13 -5.84
C GLU A 18 -2.21 -24.98 -4.84
N ARG A 19 -2.78 -25.20 -3.65
CA ARG A 19 -2.54 -24.31 -2.51
C ARG A 19 -1.07 -24.45 -2.14
N LEU A 20 -0.33 -23.37 -2.38
CA LEU A 20 1.02 -23.22 -1.86
C LEU A 20 0.96 -23.32 -0.33
N ALA A 21 1.84 -24.11 0.28
CA ALA A 21 1.90 -24.20 1.73
C ALA A 21 2.83 -23.13 2.29
N LEU A 22 2.31 -22.25 3.15
CA LEU A 22 3.14 -21.37 3.96
C LEU A 22 3.47 -22.09 5.27
N SER A 23 4.72 -22.52 5.44
CA SER A 23 5.20 -23.14 6.68
C SER A 23 5.47 -22.11 7.78
N ASP A 24 5.56 -22.57 9.03
CA ASP A 24 5.89 -21.68 10.16
C ASP A 24 7.28 -21.08 10.01
N ALA A 25 8.24 -21.85 9.48
CA ALA A 25 9.58 -21.37 9.21
C ALA A 25 9.57 -20.23 8.17
N HIS A 26 8.82 -20.39 7.08
CA HIS A 26 8.67 -19.34 6.07
C HIS A 26 7.96 -18.11 6.62
N PHE A 27 6.90 -18.27 7.42
CA PHE A 27 6.19 -17.15 8.04
C PHE A 27 7.09 -16.34 8.99
N ARG A 28 7.89 -17.02 9.83
CA ARG A 28 8.88 -16.34 10.69
C ARG A 28 9.93 -15.61 9.87
N ARG A 29 10.43 -16.22 8.81
CA ARG A 29 11.41 -15.59 7.90
C ARG A 29 10.83 -14.35 7.22
N ILE A 30 9.60 -14.42 6.70
CA ILE A 30 8.86 -13.26 6.16
C ILE A 30 8.77 -12.14 7.20
N SER A 31 8.39 -12.49 8.43
CA SER A 31 8.23 -11.53 9.53
C SER A 31 9.54 -10.84 9.88
N GLN A 32 10.65 -11.58 9.88
CA GLN A 32 11.99 -11.04 10.10
C GLN A 32 12.42 -10.11 8.95
N LEU A 33 12.22 -10.53 7.69
CA LEU A 33 12.62 -9.75 6.53
C LEU A 33 11.85 -8.42 6.44
N ILE A 34 10.53 -8.44 6.64
CA ILE A 34 9.74 -7.20 6.58
C ILE A 34 10.02 -6.29 7.77
N TYR A 35 10.30 -6.84 8.95
CA TYR A 35 10.71 -6.06 10.11
C TYR A 35 12.06 -5.36 9.86
N GLN A 36 13.06 -6.09 9.36
CA GLN A 36 14.38 -5.51 9.07
C GLN A 36 14.32 -4.44 7.96
N ARG A 37 13.44 -4.62 6.97
CA ARG A 37 13.36 -3.73 5.81
C ARG A 37 12.48 -2.51 6.04
N ALA A 38 11.36 -2.66 6.77
CA ALA A 38 10.30 -1.65 6.88
C ALA A 38 9.82 -1.40 8.31
N GLY A 39 10.36 -2.09 9.32
CA GLY A 39 9.95 -1.95 10.73
C GLY A 39 8.57 -2.53 11.03
N ILE A 40 7.94 -3.25 10.09
CA ILE A 40 6.58 -3.78 10.26
C ILE A 40 6.64 -5.05 11.11
N VAL A 41 5.95 -5.03 12.26
CA VAL A 41 5.75 -6.21 13.10
C VAL A 41 4.49 -6.95 12.65
N LEU A 42 4.66 -8.19 12.20
CA LEU A 42 3.56 -9.07 11.86
C LEU A 42 3.19 -9.94 13.05
N ALA A 43 1.93 -9.86 13.47
CA ALA A 43 1.36 -10.75 14.49
C ALA A 43 0.91 -12.07 13.85
N ASP A 44 0.94 -13.17 14.61
CA ASP A 44 0.62 -14.52 14.11
C ASP A 44 -0.78 -14.62 13.48
N HIS A 45 -1.77 -13.91 14.02
CA HIS A 45 -3.14 -13.87 13.48
C HIS A 45 -3.22 -13.25 12.07
N LYS A 46 -2.16 -12.57 11.58
CA LYS A 46 -2.10 -12.02 10.22
C LYS A 46 -1.56 -13.02 9.20
N ARG A 47 -1.27 -14.27 9.57
CA ARG A 47 -0.71 -15.30 8.67
C ARG A 47 -1.50 -15.46 7.37
N ASP A 48 -2.82 -15.55 7.46
CA ASP A 48 -3.67 -15.75 6.27
C ASP A 48 -3.64 -14.53 5.35
N MET A 49 -3.58 -13.32 5.91
CA MET A 49 -3.40 -12.09 5.14
C MET A 49 -2.05 -12.11 4.40
N VAL A 50 -0.97 -12.45 5.10
CA VAL A 50 0.39 -12.54 4.53
C VAL A 50 0.41 -13.56 3.39
N TYR A 51 -0.14 -14.75 3.62
CA TYR A 51 -0.27 -15.79 2.60
C TYR A 51 -1.00 -15.28 1.35
N ASN A 52 -2.21 -14.74 1.53
CA ASN A 52 -3.04 -14.30 0.41
C ASN A 52 -2.39 -13.19 -0.43
N ARG A 53 -1.60 -12.32 0.20
CA ARG A 53 -0.90 -11.23 -0.48
C ARG A 53 0.35 -11.71 -1.20
N LEU A 54 1.19 -12.53 -0.56
CA LEU A 54 2.44 -13.01 -1.16
C LEU A 54 2.23 -14.11 -2.20
N VAL A 55 1.18 -14.93 -2.12
CA VAL A 55 0.87 -15.89 -3.20
C VAL A 55 0.67 -15.21 -4.55
N ARG A 56 0.13 -13.98 -4.57
CA ARG A 56 0.01 -13.21 -5.81
C ARG A 56 1.39 -12.83 -6.37
N ARG A 57 2.36 -12.51 -5.51
CA ARG A 57 3.75 -12.28 -5.91
C ARG A 57 4.38 -13.54 -6.49
N LEU A 58 4.27 -14.67 -5.79
CA LEU A 58 4.79 -15.97 -6.27
C LEU A 58 4.24 -16.29 -7.67
N ARG A 59 2.92 -16.16 -7.87
CA ARG A 59 2.29 -16.36 -9.18
C ARG A 59 2.81 -15.41 -10.26
N SER A 60 3.00 -14.13 -9.93
CA SER A 60 3.54 -13.15 -10.90
C SER A 60 4.97 -13.46 -11.35
N LEU A 61 5.73 -14.20 -10.53
CA LEU A 61 7.10 -14.64 -10.81
C LEU A 61 7.17 -16.08 -11.34
N GLY A 62 6.04 -16.77 -11.49
CA GLY A 62 6.00 -18.19 -11.86
C GLY A 62 6.59 -19.14 -10.80
N LEU A 63 6.67 -18.71 -9.54
CA LEU A 63 7.21 -19.49 -8.44
C LEU A 63 6.12 -20.30 -7.74
N THR A 64 6.46 -21.54 -7.38
CA THR A 64 5.58 -22.47 -6.68
C THR A 64 6.09 -22.86 -5.29
N ASP A 65 7.09 -22.13 -4.76
CA ASP A 65 7.63 -22.36 -3.42
C ASP A 65 7.99 -21.04 -2.73
N PHE A 66 7.60 -20.92 -1.46
CA PHE A 66 7.93 -19.77 -0.63
C PHE A 66 9.42 -19.73 -0.28
N GLY A 67 10.08 -20.88 -0.11
CA GLY A 67 11.52 -20.94 0.15
C GLY A 67 12.32 -20.33 -1.00
N HIS A 68 11.99 -20.69 -2.25
CA HIS A 68 12.57 -20.11 -3.45
C HIS A 68 12.35 -18.59 -3.53
N TYR A 69 11.14 -18.11 -3.23
CA TYR A 69 10.86 -16.68 -3.20
C TYR A 69 11.69 -15.93 -2.16
N LEU A 70 11.82 -16.48 -0.94
CA LEU A 70 12.60 -15.86 0.13
C LEU A 70 14.10 -15.89 -0.16
N ASN A 71 14.60 -16.98 -0.74
CA ASN A 71 16.00 -17.07 -1.20
C ASN A 71 16.28 -16.04 -2.31
N LEU A 72 15.35 -15.83 -3.24
CA LEU A 72 15.47 -14.81 -4.28
C LEU A 72 15.61 -13.41 -3.67
N LEU A 73 14.76 -13.05 -2.70
CA LEU A 73 14.84 -11.77 -1.99
C LEU A 73 16.18 -11.58 -1.28
N GLU A 74 16.62 -12.58 -0.51
CA GLU A 74 17.85 -12.47 0.29
C GLU A 74 19.14 -12.49 -0.55
N SER A 75 19.16 -13.23 -1.66
CA SER A 75 20.31 -13.29 -2.56
C SER A 75 20.60 -11.97 -3.28
N ASN A 76 19.62 -11.07 -3.36
CA ASN A 76 19.79 -9.75 -3.96
C ASN A 76 19.01 -8.66 -3.20
N GLN A 77 19.67 -8.01 -2.24
CA GLN A 77 19.10 -6.94 -1.42
C GLN A 77 18.71 -5.66 -2.18
N HIS A 78 19.19 -5.52 -3.42
CA HIS A 78 18.92 -4.38 -4.29
C HIS A 78 17.92 -4.71 -5.40
N SER A 79 17.36 -5.92 -5.41
CA SER A 79 16.31 -6.31 -6.35
C SER A 79 15.07 -5.44 -6.18
N GLY A 80 14.46 -5.03 -7.29
CA GLY A 80 13.16 -4.34 -7.29
C GLY A 80 12.03 -5.16 -6.65
N GLU A 81 12.19 -6.49 -6.56
CA GLU A 81 11.21 -7.36 -5.88
C GLU A 81 11.06 -7.03 -4.39
N TRP A 82 12.08 -6.44 -3.75
CA TRP A 82 11.95 -5.96 -2.38
C TRP A 82 10.84 -4.91 -2.23
N GLN A 83 10.67 -4.03 -3.22
CA GLN A 83 9.61 -3.04 -3.17
C GLN A 83 8.23 -3.70 -3.30
N ALA A 84 8.09 -4.68 -4.20
CA ALA A 84 6.84 -5.42 -4.35
C ALA A 84 6.51 -6.27 -3.10
N PHE A 85 7.52 -6.80 -2.43
CA PHE A 85 7.39 -7.47 -1.13
C PHE A 85 6.87 -6.50 -0.05
N ILE A 86 7.44 -5.29 0.04
CA ILE A 86 7.00 -4.26 0.98
C ILE A 86 5.54 -3.86 0.70
N ASN A 87 5.21 -3.49 -0.55
CA ASN A 87 3.85 -3.09 -0.95
C ASN A 87 2.83 -4.20 -0.65
N SER A 88 3.24 -5.47 -0.74
CA SER A 88 2.36 -6.59 -0.41
C SER A 88 2.05 -6.70 1.09
N LEU A 89 2.83 -6.10 1.98
CA LEU A 89 2.71 -6.28 3.43
C LEU A 89 2.35 -5.00 4.21
N THR A 90 2.32 -3.85 3.55
CA THR A 90 1.80 -2.58 4.10
C THR A 90 0.30 -2.62 4.36
N THR A 91 -0.20 -1.76 5.26
CA THR A 91 -1.63 -1.63 5.55
C THR A 91 -2.06 -0.20 5.28
N ASN A 92 -2.84 -0.01 4.22
CA ASN A 92 -3.09 1.29 3.60
C ASN A 92 -4.53 1.77 3.83
N LEU A 93 -5.04 1.66 5.06
CA LEU A 93 -6.39 2.12 5.38
C LEU A 93 -6.38 3.63 5.67
N THR A 94 -6.96 4.41 4.76
CA THR A 94 -7.07 5.86 4.87
C THR A 94 -8.43 6.35 4.37
N ALA A 95 -8.76 7.61 4.64
CA ALA A 95 -9.97 8.27 4.19
C ALA A 95 -9.79 9.80 4.25
N PHE A 96 -10.53 10.51 3.41
CA PHE A 96 -10.57 11.97 3.47
C PHE A 96 -11.08 12.43 4.84
N PHE A 97 -10.41 13.45 5.39
CA PHE A 97 -10.68 14.02 6.69
C PHE A 97 -10.78 12.98 7.82
N ARG A 98 -10.00 11.88 7.74
CA ARG A 98 -9.85 10.94 8.86
C ARG A 98 -9.37 11.70 10.09
N GLU A 99 -9.99 11.41 11.25
CA GLU A 99 -9.71 12.12 12.51
C GLU A 99 -9.89 13.65 12.35
N ALA A 100 -11.05 14.04 11.82
CA ALA A 100 -11.37 15.40 11.36
C ALA A 100 -11.07 16.55 12.34
N HIS A 101 -10.95 16.27 13.64
CA HIS A 101 -10.63 17.26 14.66
C HIS A 101 -9.21 17.86 14.51
N HIS A 102 -8.30 17.20 13.77
CA HIS A 102 -6.97 17.75 13.50
C HIS A 102 -6.97 18.97 12.55
N PHE A 103 -7.90 19.05 11.60
CA PHE A 103 -7.86 20.07 10.55
C PHE A 103 -8.22 21.49 11.04
N PRO A 104 -9.19 21.68 11.95
CA PRO A 104 -9.37 22.98 12.61
C PRO A 104 -8.12 23.45 13.37
N LEU A 105 -7.44 22.52 14.07
CA LEU A 105 -6.20 22.83 14.80
C LEU A 105 -5.06 23.21 13.84
N LEU A 106 -4.93 22.51 12.71
CA LEU A 106 -4.02 22.85 11.62
C LEU A 106 -4.30 24.26 11.08
N ALA A 107 -5.56 24.58 10.79
CA ALA A 107 -5.97 25.88 10.28
C ALA A 107 -5.63 27.01 11.27
N ASP A 108 -5.96 26.84 12.55
CA ASP A 108 -5.64 27.82 13.60
C ASP A 108 -4.14 28.00 13.80
N HIS A 109 -3.38 26.92 13.70
CA HIS A 109 -1.93 26.98 13.78
C HIS A 109 -1.34 27.72 12.57
N ALA A 110 -1.82 27.42 11.36
CA ALA A 110 -1.37 28.03 10.12
C ALA A 110 -1.65 29.55 10.08
N ARG A 111 -2.83 30.00 10.52
CA ARG A 111 -3.19 31.45 10.59
C ARG A 111 -2.22 32.30 11.41
N ARG A 112 -1.61 31.72 12.43
CA ARG A 112 -0.72 32.43 13.38
C ARG A 112 0.73 32.50 12.89
N ARG A 113 1.06 31.91 11.75
CA ARG A 113 2.42 31.88 11.21
C ARG A 113 2.53 32.76 9.97
N SER A 114 3.67 33.46 9.88
CA SER A 114 4.07 34.21 8.70
C SER A 114 5.02 33.38 7.83
N GLY A 115 5.11 33.73 6.54
CA GLY A 115 5.95 33.03 5.57
C GLY A 115 5.28 31.78 4.99
N GLU A 116 6.06 30.94 4.31
CA GLU A 116 5.58 29.72 3.69
C GLU A 116 5.30 28.64 4.76
N TYR A 117 4.05 28.21 4.88
CA TYR A 117 3.65 27.16 5.82
C TYR A 117 3.92 25.76 5.24
N ARG A 118 4.75 24.95 5.91
CA ARG A 118 5.15 23.62 5.40
C ARG A 118 4.62 22.50 6.28
N VAL A 119 4.03 21.49 5.64
CA VAL A 119 3.51 20.28 6.29
C VAL A 119 4.14 19.05 5.67
N TRP A 120 4.42 18.04 6.50
CA TRP A 120 4.80 16.72 6.05
C TRP A 120 3.76 15.68 6.47
N SER A 121 3.10 15.06 5.50
CA SER A 121 2.34 13.82 5.68
C SER A 121 3.30 12.63 5.52
N ALA A 122 3.65 11.99 6.64
CA ALA A 122 4.72 11.00 6.70
C ALA A 122 4.31 9.59 6.27
N ALA A 123 3.01 9.30 6.24
CA ALA A 123 2.41 8.04 5.79
C ALA A 123 1.18 8.35 4.92
N ALA A 124 1.45 8.91 3.74
CA ALA A 124 0.44 9.50 2.87
C ALA A 124 -0.58 8.50 2.32
N SER A 125 -0.22 7.22 2.26
CA SER A 125 -1.04 6.16 1.68
C SER A 125 -1.53 6.53 0.27
N THR A 126 -2.82 6.35 -0.02
CA THR A 126 -3.42 6.68 -1.32
C THR A 126 -3.72 8.17 -1.52
N GLY A 127 -3.27 9.06 -0.63
CA GLY A 127 -3.25 10.51 -0.82
C GLY A 127 -4.39 11.29 -0.14
N GLU A 128 -5.37 10.63 0.46
CA GLU A 128 -6.50 11.29 1.09
C GLU A 128 -6.10 12.26 2.21
N GLU A 129 -5.10 11.90 3.03
CA GLU A 129 -4.56 12.77 4.08
C GLU A 129 -3.87 14.02 3.52
N PRO A 130 -2.86 13.94 2.63
CA PRO A 130 -2.21 15.14 2.10
C PRO A 130 -3.17 16.02 1.30
N TYR A 131 -4.19 15.47 0.64
CA TYR A 131 -5.24 16.27 0.02
C TYR A 131 -6.14 16.95 1.05
N SER A 132 -6.52 16.28 2.15
CA SER A 132 -7.30 16.90 3.24
C SER A 132 -6.53 18.06 3.89
N ILE A 133 -5.22 17.90 4.07
CA ILE A 133 -4.31 18.96 4.53
C ILE A 133 -4.29 20.11 3.52
N ALA A 134 -4.10 19.82 2.23
CA ALA A 134 -4.03 20.84 1.19
C ALA A 134 -5.34 21.64 1.06
N MET A 135 -6.51 20.97 1.10
CA MET A 135 -7.83 21.62 1.12
C MET A 135 -7.96 22.55 2.32
N THR A 136 -7.60 22.08 3.51
CA THR A 136 -7.63 22.89 4.75
C THR A 136 -6.75 24.14 4.64
N LEU A 137 -5.54 24.00 4.09
CA LEU A 137 -4.61 25.12 3.91
C LEU A 137 -5.06 26.08 2.81
N ALA A 138 -5.64 25.58 1.71
CA ALA A 138 -6.22 26.40 0.66
C ALA A 138 -7.38 27.25 1.20
N ASP A 139 -8.29 26.65 1.97
CA ASP A 139 -9.42 27.34 2.61
C ASP A 139 -8.95 28.37 3.64
N THR A 140 -7.83 28.10 4.32
CA THR A 140 -7.33 28.93 5.43
C THR A 140 -6.40 30.06 5.00
N LEU A 141 -5.47 29.78 4.09
CA LEU A 141 -4.37 30.68 3.71
C LEU A 141 -4.49 31.21 2.28
N GLY A 142 -5.45 30.70 1.50
CA GLY A 142 -5.58 30.92 0.06
C GLY A 142 -4.63 30.05 -0.76
N THR A 143 -4.73 30.13 -2.09
CA THR A 143 -3.96 29.32 -3.04
C THR A 143 -2.78 30.06 -3.68
N ALA A 144 -2.43 31.24 -3.17
CA ALA A 144 -1.34 32.02 -3.74
C ALA A 144 0.01 31.28 -3.61
N PRO A 145 0.88 31.31 -4.66
CA PRO A 145 2.19 30.67 -4.61
C PRO A 145 3.03 31.14 -3.42
N GLY A 146 3.78 30.21 -2.81
CA GLY A 146 4.67 30.50 -1.67
C GLY A 146 3.95 30.69 -0.32
N ARG A 147 2.63 30.52 -0.25
CA ARG A 147 1.87 30.57 1.01
C ARG A 147 2.03 29.28 1.83
N TRP A 148 2.00 28.13 1.16
CA TRP A 148 2.13 26.85 1.82
C TRP A 148 2.62 25.75 0.87
N LYS A 149 3.13 24.67 1.46
CA LYS A 149 3.55 23.47 0.74
C LYS A 149 3.32 22.22 1.58
N VAL A 150 2.72 21.20 0.97
CA VAL A 150 2.57 19.87 1.55
C VAL A 150 3.60 18.94 0.90
N PHE A 151 4.42 18.30 1.71
CA PHE A 151 5.24 17.17 1.31
C PHE A 151 4.59 15.89 1.83
N ALA A 152 4.48 14.87 0.97
CA ALA A 152 3.81 13.62 1.29
C ALA A 152 4.72 12.46 0.89
N SER A 153 4.92 11.52 1.82
CA SER A 153 5.76 10.34 1.60
C SER A 153 5.06 9.09 2.10
N ASP A 154 5.39 7.96 1.49
CA ASP A 154 5.02 6.63 1.94
C ASP A 154 6.13 5.65 1.51
N ILE A 155 6.23 4.52 2.19
CA ILE A 155 7.15 3.44 1.80
C ILE A 155 6.56 2.60 0.66
N ASP A 156 5.23 2.59 0.53
CA ASP A 156 4.51 1.84 -0.48
C ASP A 156 4.40 2.67 -1.77
N THR A 157 5.07 2.20 -2.83
CA THR A 157 5.10 2.91 -4.11
C THR A 157 3.77 2.81 -4.87
N GLU A 158 3.00 1.73 -4.68
CA GLU A 158 1.73 1.55 -5.39
C GLU A 158 0.68 2.55 -4.91
N VAL A 159 0.66 2.86 -3.62
CA VAL A 159 -0.26 3.88 -3.09
C VAL A 159 0.20 5.30 -3.42
N LEU A 160 1.51 5.55 -3.50
CA LEU A 160 2.02 6.84 -3.96
C LEU A 160 1.62 7.14 -5.41
N GLU A 161 1.62 6.14 -6.31
CA GLU A 161 1.13 6.36 -7.69
C GLU A 161 -0.37 6.69 -7.71
N LYS A 162 -1.17 6.07 -6.84
CA LYS A 162 -2.59 6.44 -6.68
C LYS A 162 -2.73 7.87 -6.18
N ALA A 163 -1.97 8.23 -5.15
CA ALA A 163 -1.95 9.59 -4.59
C ALA A 163 -1.56 10.63 -5.65
N ARG A 164 -0.57 10.34 -6.51
CA ARG A 164 -0.17 11.22 -7.62
C ARG A 164 -1.27 11.41 -8.66
N SER A 165 -2.05 10.37 -8.95
CA SER A 165 -3.14 10.48 -9.92
C SER A 165 -4.28 11.35 -9.41
N GLY A 166 -4.51 11.39 -8.09
CA GLY A 166 -5.56 12.21 -7.48
C GLY A 166 -6.98 11.81 -7.88
N ILE A 167 -7.18 10.58 -8.34
CA ILE A 167 -8.48 10.07 -8.79
C ILE A 167 -9.08 9.20 -7.70
N TYR A 168 -10.25 9.59 -7.20
CA TYR A 168 -10.99 8.91 -6.14
C TYR A 168 -12.43 8.62 -6.58
N ARG A 169 -13.01 7.54 -6.05
CA ARG A 169 -14.42 7.23 -6.27
C ARG A 169 -15.28 8.19 -5.48
N HIS A 170 -16.45 8.53 -6.02
CA HIS A 170 -17.37 9.45 -5.38
C HIS A 170 -17.76 9.01 -3.95
N GLU A 171 -17.90 7.71 -3.70
CA GLU A 171 -18.20 7.14 -2.38
C GLU A 171 -17.11 7.41 -1.32
N GLU A 172 -15.86 7.62 -1.75
CA GLU A 172 -14.71 7.91 -0.88
C GLU A 172 -14.69 9.39 -0.45
N LEU A 173 -15.44 10.25 -1.15
CA LEU A 173 -15.54 11.69 -0.91
C LEU A 173 -16.67 12.08 0.05
N LYS A 174 -17.35 11.11 0.67
CA LYS A 174 -18.50 11.33 1.56
C LYS A 174 -18.26 12.27 2.76
N ASN A 175 -17.00 12.49 3.13
CA ASN A 175 -16.60 13.37 4.22
C ASN A 175 -16.30 14.81 3.75
N LEU A 176 -16.37 15.08 2.45
CA LEU A 176 -16.18 16.41 1.88
C LEU A 176 -17.50 17.18 1.90
N THR A 177 -17.39 18.48 2.13
CA THR A 177 -18.50 19.41 1.89
C THR A 177 -18.72 19.62 0.39
N PRO A 178 -19.91 20.08 -0.05
CA PRO A 178 -20.16 20.38 -1.46
C PRO A 178 -19.17 21.39 -2.07
N GLN A 179 -18.61 22.28 -1.27
CA GLN A 179 -17.60 23.26 -1.69
C GLN A 179 -16.20 22.65 -1.90
N GLN A 180 -15.95 21.47 -1.32
CA GLN A 180 -14.67 20.76 -1.42
C GLN A 180 -14.66 19.73 -2.56
N LEU A 181 -15.81 19.43 -3.17
CA LEU A 181 -15.96 18.59 -4.37
C LEU A 181 -15.67 19.39 -5.64
#